data_AF-A0A9D8I663-F1
#
_entry.id   AF-A0A9D8I663-F1
#
_cell.length_a   1.000
_cell.length_b   1.000
_cell.length_c   1.000
_cell.angle_alpha   90.00
_cell.angle_beta   90.00
_cell.angle_gamma   90.00
#
_symmetry.space_group_name_H-M   'P 1'
#
loop_
_entity.id
_entity.type
_entity.pdbx_description
1 polymer ?
#
loop_
_entity_poly.entity_id
_entity_poly.type
_entity_poly.pdbx_seq_one_letter_code
_entity_poly.pdbx_strand_id
1 'polypeptide(L)' 'MLQRTILLTGLLLAGTGALDAAENRLERVQKDRADVTAGGLWVYNDLNQGFAEARRTGKPLAIVFR' A
#
# COMPACT_ATOMS: atom_id res chain seq x y z
N MET A 1 -35.57 34.47 -9.19
CA MET A 1 -35.56 33.41 -8.14
C MET A 1 -34.94 32.11 -8.64
N LEU A 2 -35.21 31.68 -9.88
CA LEU A 2 -34.70 30.44 -10.49
C LEU A 2 -33.16 30.31 -10.54
N GLN A 3 -32.41 31.37 -10.81
CA GLN A 3 -30.93 31.35 -10.85
C GLN A 3 -30.28 31.08 -9.48
N ARG A 4 -30.90 31.53 -8.38
CA ARG A 4 -30.40 31.29 -7.01
C ARG A 4 -30.59 29.82 -6.64
N THR A 5 -31.70 29.23 -7.07
CA THR A 5 -31.98 27.80 -6.90
C THR A 5 -30.97 26.93 -7.67
N ILE A 6 -30.64 27.29 -8.91
CA ILE A 6 -29.67 26.55 -9.73
C ILE A 6 -28.26 26.58 -9.10
N LEU A 7 -27.83 27.74 -8.59
CA LEU A 7 -26.53 27.87 -7.91
C LEU A 7 -26.48 27.06 -6.60
N LEU A 8 -27.57 27.01 -5.84
CA LEU A 8 -27.68 26.20 -4.61
C LEU A 8 -27.67 24.69 -4.90
N THR A 9 -28.32 24.24 -5.97
CA THR A 9 -28.31 22.82 -6.36
C THR A 9 -26.94 22.37 -6.89
N GLY A 10 -26.23 23.24 -7.64
CA GLY A 10 -24.88 22.95 -8.12
C GLY A 10 -23.85 22.81 -7.00
N LEU A 11 -23.98 23.61 -5.93
CA LEU A 11 -23.10 23.55 -4.77
C LEU A 11 -23.31 22.27 -3.93
N LEU A 12 -24.52 21.71 -3.92
CA LEU A 12 -24.83 20.48 -3.19
C LEU A 12 -24.23 19.23 -3.86
N LEU A 13 -24.08 19.20 -5.19
CA LEU A 13 -23.50 18.05 -5.90
C LEU A 13 -21.97 17.99 -5.79
N ALA A 14 -21.30 19.10 -5.50
CA ALA A 14 -19.83 19.15 -5.39
C ALA A 14 -19.27 18.53 -4.10
N GLY A 15 -20.12 18.15 -3.14
CA GLY A 15 -19.71 17.72 -1.79
C GLY A 15 -19.54 16.22 -1.57
N THR A 16 -19.74 15.36 -2.57
CA THR A 16 -19.63 13.89 -2.40
C THR A 16 -18.20 13.39 -2.64
N GLY A 17 -17.23 14.01 -1.97
CA GLY A 17 -15.92 13.37 -1.82
C GLY A 17 -16.09 12.13 -0.94
N ALA A 18 -15.66 10.95 -1.43
CA ALA A 18 -15.61 9.77 -0.60
C ALA A 18 -14.72 10.07 0.61
N LEU A 19 -15.32 10.10 1.80
CA LEU A 19 -14.58 10.06 3.05
C LEU A 19 -13.98 8.67 3.14
N ASP A 20 -12.76 8.51 2.63
CA ASP A 20 -12.03 7.26 2.72
C ASP A 20 -11.79 6.98 4.21
N ALA A 21 -12.52 6.02 4.76
CA ALA A 21 -12.34 5.60 6.13
C ALA A 21 -10.90 5.11 6.26
N ALA A 22 -10.14 5.66 7.21
CA ALA A 22 -8.74 5.30 7.40
C ALA A 22 -8.63 3.77 7.53
N GLU A 23 -7.93 3.15 6.58
CA GLU A 23 -7.78 1.69 6.51
C GLU A 23 -7.29 1.15 7.86
N ASN A 24 -7.96 0.11 8.34
CA ASN A 24 -7.61 -0.53 9.60
C ASN A 24 -6.14 -0.97 9.54
N ARG A 25 -5.36 -0.61 10.56
CA ARG A 25 -3.92 -0.94 10.61
C ARG A 25 -3.66 -2.44 10.43
N LEU A 26 -4.53 -3.29 10.97
CA LEU A 26 -4.40 -4.74 10.83
C LEU A 26 -4.57 -5.18 9.37
N GLU A 27 -5.59 -4.65 8.69
CA GLU A 27 -5.88 -4.96 7.29
C GLU A 27 -4.70 -4.56 6.40
N ARG A 28 -4.15 -3.37 6.62
CA ARG A 28 -2.95 -2.91 5.90
C ARG A 28 -1.74 -3.82 6.10
N VAL A 29 -1.44 -4.21 7.34
CA VAL A 29 -0.31 -5.13 7.63
C VAL A 29 -0.52 -6.49 6.97
N GLN A 30 -1.75 -7.00 6.96
CA GLN A 30 -2.07 -8.27 6.30
C GLN A 30 -1.94 -8.16 4.79
N LYS A 31 -2.43 -7.07 4.20
CA LYS A 31 -2.30 -6.78 2.78
C LYS A 31 -0.84 -6.67 2.36
N ASP A 32 -0.04 -5.86 3.06
CA ASP A 32 1.39 -5.70 2.79
C ASP A 32 2.11 -7.04 2.84
N ARG A 33 1.81 -7.87 3.85
CA ARG A 33 2.38 -9.21 3.98
C ARG A 33 1.98 -10.12 2.81
N ALA A 34 0.72 -10.06 2.35
CA ALA A 34 0.28 -10.85 1.21
C ALA A 34 1.03 -10.44 -0.06
N ASP A 35 1.13 -9.14 -0.32
CA ASP A 35 1.75 -8.58 -1.52
C ASP A 35 3.26 -8.93 -1.59
N VAL A 36 4.01 -8.77 -0.49
CA VAL A 36 5.46 -9.10 -0.44
C VAL A 36 5.74 -10.60 -0.51
N THR A 37 4.84 -11.44 0.00
CA THR A 37 4.97 -12.89 -0.06
C THR A 37 4.70 -13.38 -1.49
N ALA A 38 3.62 -12.89 -2.11
CA ALA A 38 3.26 -13.26 -3.48
C ALA A 38 4.32 -12.81 -4.50
N GLY A 39 4.93 -11.65 -4.29
CA GLY A 39 6.02 -11.15 -5.14
C GLY A 39 7.37 -11.83 -4.93
N GLY A 40 7.50 -12.76 -3.97
CA GLY A 40 8.78 -13.40 -3.63
C GLY A 40 9.82 -12.43 -3.04
N LEU A 41 9.39 -11.26 -2.58
CA LEU A 41 10.25 -10.21 -2.01
C LEU A 41 10.61 -10.48 -0.54
N TRP A 42 9.94 -11.45 0.09
CA TRP A 42 10.09 -11.75 1.50
C TRP A 42 10.90 -13.05 1.72
N VAL A 43 12.22 -12.92 1.75
CA VAL A 43 13.14 -13.99 2.21
C VAL A 43 13.40 -13.78 3.70
N TYR A 44 12.75 -14.55 4.56
CA TYR A 44 12.85 -14.39 6.01
C TYR A 44 13.62 -15.50 6.67
N ASN A 45 14.67 -15.13 7.40
CA ASN A 45 15.52 -16.05 8.16
C ASN A 45 16.11 -17.21 7.31
N ASP A 46 16.34 -16.96 6.02
CA ASP A 46 17.02 -17.89 5.12
C ASP A 46 18.24 -17.21 4.50
N LEU A 47 19.39 -17.41 5.15
CA LEU A 47 20.66 -16.84 4.69
C LEU A 47 21.14 -17.47 3.38
N ASN A 48 20.88 -18.75 3.15
CA ASN A 48 21.31 -19.43 1.94
C ASN A 48 20.61 -18.86 0.71
N GLN A 49 19.29 -18.68 0.80
CA GLN A 49 18.51 -18.03 -0.24
C GLN A 49 18.93 -16.57 -0.43
N GLY A 50 19.19 -15.83 0.66
CA GLY A 50 19.69 -14.45 0.59
C GLY A 50 21.01 -14.33 -0.19
N PHE A 51 21.97 -15.22 0.05
CA PHE A 51 23.22 -15.26 -0.71
C PHE A 51 23.01 -15.63 -2.19
N ALA A 52 22.12 -16.59 -2.47
CA ALA A 52 21.80 -16.96 -3.85
C ALA A 52 21.22 -15.77 -4.62
N GLU A 53 20.32 -15.00 -4.01
CA GLU A 53 19.66 -13.85 -4.64
C GLU A 53 20.62 -12.67 -4.86
N ALA A 54 21.51 -12.40 -3.90
CA ALA A 54 22.56 -11.40 -4.04
C ALA A 54 23.50 -11.73 -5.22
N ARG A 55 23.88 -13.01 -5.36
CA ARG A 55 24.69 -13.48 -6.50
C ARG A 55 23.94 -13.36 -7.83
N ARG A 56 22.67 -13.77 -7.86
CA ARG A 56 21.82 -13.73 -9.06
C ARG A 56 21.61 -12.31 -9.58
N THR A 57 21.45 -11.35 -8.66
CA THR A 57 21.12 -9.95 -9.00
C THR A 57 22.36 -9.04 -9.11
N GLY A 58 23.50 -9.46 -8.54
CA GLY A 58 24.69 -8.62 -8.43
C GLY A 58 24.55 -7.46 -7.42
N LYS A 59 23.52 -7.47 -6.58
CA LYS A 59 23.25 -6.42 -5.58
C LYS A 59 23.83 -6.80 -4.21
N PRO A 60 24.24 -5.82 -3.38
CA PRO A 60 24.71 -6.09 -2.03
C PRO A 60 23.59 -6.66 -1.15
N LEU A 61 23.94 -7.58 -0.25
CA LEU A 61 23.04 -8.14 0.76
C LEU A 61 23.19 -7.41 2.09
N ALA A 62 22.09 -6.90 2.65
CA ALA A 62 22.06 -6.38 4.02
C ALA A 62 21.60 -7.48 4.99
N ILE A 63 22.43 -7.78 5.99
CA ILE A 63 22.11 -8.76 7.04
C ILE A 63 21.86 -8.00 8.34
N VAL A 64 20.68 -8.18 8.92
CA VAL A 64 20.31 -7.60 10.21
C VAL A 64 20.35 -8.70 11.27
N PHE A 65 21.18 -8.52 12.29
CA PHE A 65 21.15 -9.34 13.49
C PHE A 65 20.12 -8.72 14.45
N ARG A 66 19.12 -9.51 14.83
CA ARG A 66 18.15 -9.17 15.86
C ARG A 66 18.49 -9.91 17.14
#